data_AF-A0A4U7C2C7-F1
#
_entry.id   AF-A0A4U7C2C7-F1
#
_cell.length_a   1.000
_cell.length_b   1.000
_cell.length_c   1.000
_cell.angle_alpha   90.00
_cell.angle_beta   90.00
_cell.angle_gamma   90.00
#
_symmetry.space_group_name_H-M   'P 1'
#
loop_
_entity.id
_entity.type
_entity.pdbx_description
1 polymer ?
#
loop_
_entity_poly.entity_id
_entity_poly.type
_entity_poly.pdbx_seq_one_letter_code
_entity_poly.pdbx_strand_id
1 'polypeptide(L)'
;MSEVATTAADIVEQFDGHVDLKQEAVERDLEEYTEKKVPLEEAERSVRNDLQDEHDISWAGLNGGGSLASILIETLLGVYSGLEQYPTQ
;
A
#
# COMPACT_ATOMS: atom_id res chain seq x y z
N MET A 1 -12.80 -0.79 23.08
CA MET A 1 -12.25 0.08 22.02
C MET A 1 -13.41 0.53 21.16
N SER A 2 -13.38 1.77 20.66
CA SER A 2 -14.40 2.26 19.71
C SER A 2 -14.28 1.48 18.40
N GLU A 3 -15.37 1.27 17.67
CA GLU A 3 -15.33 0.63 16.35
C GLU A 3 -14.40 1.41 15.40
N VAL A 4 -14.43 2.75 15.47
CA VAL A 4 -13.53 3.64 14.71
C VAL A 4 -12.05 3.37 15.03
N ALA A 5 -11.72 3.17 16.31
CA ALA A 5 -10.34 2.92 16.75
C ALA A 5 -9.83 1.56 16.26
N THR A 6 -10.69 0.54 16.25
CA THR A 6 -10.36 -0.77 15.67
C THR A 6 -10.11 -0.65 14.17
N THR A 7 -11.02 0.01 13.44
CA THR A 7 -10.88 0.21 11.99
C THR A 7 -9.63 1.02 11.65
N ALA A 8 -9.31 2.06 12.42
CA ALA A 8 -8.09 2.82 12.21
C ALA A 8 -6.82 1.98 12.40
N ALA A 9 -6.79 1.13 13.44
CA ALA A 9 -5.67 0.21 13.66
C ALA A 9 -5.51 -0.79 12.49
N ASP A 10 -6.62 -1.34 11.98
CA ASP A 10 -6.62 -2.24 10.81
C ASP A 10 -6.11 -1.55 9.54
N ILE A 11 -6.45 -0.28 9.33
CA ILE A 11 -5.91 0.51 8.21
C ILE A 11 -4.41 0.75 8.40
N VAL A 12 -3.95 1.17 9.58
CA VAL A 12 -2.53 1.40 9.82
C VAL A 12 -1.72 0.13 9.59
N GLU A 13 -2.18 -1.02 10.07
CA GLU A 13 -1.51 -2.30 9.86
C GLU A 13 -1.37 -2.65 8.36
N GLN A 14 -2.38 -2.35 7.54
CA GLN A 14 -2.33 -2.57 6.09
C GLN A 14 -1.26 -1.72 5.38
N PHE A 15 -0.90 -0.56 5.96
CA PHE A 15 0.03 0.40 5.36
C PHE A 15 1.40 0.45 6.07
N ASP A 16 1.59 -0.22 7.21
CA ASP A 16 2.82 -0.20 8.03
C ASP A 16 4.09 -0.52 7.21
N GLY A 17 3.98 -1.42 6.22
CA GLY A 17 5.08 -1.77 5.32
C GLY A 17 5.43 -0.73 4.25
N HIS A 18 4.63 0.34 4.13
CA HIS A 18 4.71 1.32 3.03
C HIS A 18 4.77 2.78 3.53
N VAL A 19 4.05 3.11 4.60
CA VAL A 19 3.92 4.47 5.14
C VAL A 19 3.89 4.41 6.66
N ASP A 20 4.66 5.29 7.31
CA ASP A 20 4.59 5.49 8.75
C ASP A 20 3.34 6.33 9.11
N LEU A 21 2.19 5.65 9.23
CA LEU A 21 0.92 6.24 9.61
C LEU A 21 0.69 6.15 11.10
N LYS A 22 0.20 7.25 11.69
CA LYS A 22 -0.24 7.26 13.09
C LYS A 22 -1.72 6.90 13.17
N GLN A 23 -2.05 5.94 14.02
CA GLN A 23 -3.43 5.54 14.30
C GLN A 23 -4.33 6.74 14.64
N GLU A 24 -3.86 7.68 15.48
CA GLU A 24 -4.63 8.88 15.85
C GLU A 24 -4.97 9.79 14.66
N ALA A 25 -4.15 9.78 13.60
CA ALA A 25 -4.45 10.55 12.39
C ALA A 25 -5.57 9.88 11.59
N VAL A 26 -5.45 8.56 11.38
CA VAL A 26 -6.47 7.76 10.68
C VAL A 26 -7.80 7.75 11.44
N GLU A 27 -7.76 7.69 12.78
CA GLU A 27 -8.96 7.81 13.62
C GLU A 27 -9.67 9.14 13.40
N ARG A 28 -8.92 10.26 13.33
CA ARG A 28 -9.51 11.58 13.10
C ARG A 28 -10.17 11.68 11.73
N ASP A 29 -9.57 11.10 10.70
CA ASP A 29 -10.13 11.11 9.36
C ASP A 29 -11.42 10.29 9.31
N LEU A 30 -11.44 9.10 9.93
CA LEU A 30 -12.65 8.29 10.08
C LEU A 30 -13.73 9.01 10.89
N GLU A 31 -13.36 9.69 11.98
CA GLU A 31 -14.28 10.49 12.78
C GLU A 31 -14.96 11.57 11.92
N GLU A 32 -14.21 12.30 11.09
CA GLU A 32 -14.77 13.33 10.19
C GLU A 32 -15.84 12.76 9.24
N TYR A 33 -15.62 11.56 8.70
CA TYR A 33 -16.60 10.88 7.85
C TYR A 33 -17.84 10.43 8.64
N THR A 34 -17.66 9.88 9.85
CA THR A 34 -18.79 9.49 10.71
C THR A 34 -19.62 10.68 11.18
N GLU A 35 -19.00 11.85 11.42
CA GLU A 35 -19.69 13.11 11.72
C GLU A 35 -20.59 13.57 10.56
N LYS A 36 -20.15 13.31 9.31
CA LYS A 36 -20.94 13.52 8.09
C LYS A 36 -22.02 12.47 7.86
N LYS A 37 -22.24 11.56 8.83
CA LYS A 37 -23.17 10.42 8.77
C LYS A 37 -22.84 9.38 7.70
N VAL A 38 -21.57 9.30 7.30
CA VAL A 38 -21.09 8.23 6.44
C VAL A 38 -20.97 6.95 7.28
N PRO A 39 -21.49 5.81 6.81
CA PRO A 39 -21.30 4.53 7.48
C PRO A 39 -19.80 4.20 7.63
N LEU A 40 -19.43 3.51 8.70
CA LEU A 40 -18.02 3.19 8.97
C LEU A 40 -17.34 2.42 7.83
N GLU A 41 -18.05 1.47 7.20
CA GLU A 41 -17.53 0.73 6.03
C GLU A 41 -17.21 1.65 4.84
N GLU A 42 -18.03 2.67 4.61
CA GLU A 42 -17.82 3.62 3.51
C GLU A 42 -16.71 4.62 3.88
N ALA A 43 -16.66 5.05 5.14
CA ALA A 43 -15.59 5.89 5.68
C ALA A 43 -14.23 5.18 5.57
N GLU A 44 -14.16 3.91 5.95
CA GLU A 44 -12.97 3.07 5.82
C GLU A 44 -12.50 3.00 4.37
N ARG A 45 -13.43 2.74 3.45
CA ARG A 45 -13.12 2.69 2.02
C ARG A 45 -12.61 4.03 1.50
N SER A 46 -13.19 5.14 1.94
CA SER A 46 -12.79 6.49 1.53
C SER A 46 -11.40 6.83 2.04
N VAL A 47 -11.16 6.70 3.35
CA VAL A 47 -9.84 6.94 3.98
C VAL A 47 -8.75 6.07 3.35
N ARG A 48 -9.05 4.80 3.08
CA ARG A 48 -8.10 3.91 2.42
C ARG A 48 -7.73 4.38 1.01
N ASN A 49 -8.70 4.84 0.22
CA ASN A 49 -8.44 5.35 -1.12
C ASN A 49 -7.66 6.67 -1.05
N ASP A 50 -8.03 7.56 -0.13
CA ASP A 50 -7.35 8.84 0.07
C ASP A 50 -5.87 8.62 0.43
N LEU A 51 -5.58 7.68 1.33
CA LEU A 51 -4.20 7.30 1.70
C LEU A 51 -3.44 6.65 0.53
N GLN A 52 -4.11 5.86 -0.31
CA GLN A 52 -3.48 5.30 -1.51
C GLN A 52 -3.12 6.38 -2.51
N ASP A 53 -4.02 7.32 -2.76
CA ASP A 53 -3.81 8.42 -3.70
C ASP A 53 -2.75 9.41 -3.18
N GLU A 54 -2.75 9.72 -1.87
CA GLU A 54 -1.77 10.62 -1.23
C GLU A 54 -0.35 10.07 -1.29
N HIS A 55 -0.18 8.76 -1.12
CA HIS A 55 1.12 8.10 -1.09
C HIS A 55 1.51 7.41 -2.40
N ASP A 56 0.72 7.58 -3.46
CA ASP A 56 0.88 6.93 -4.78
C ASP A 56 1.04 5.40 -4.67
N ILE A 57 0.26 4.80 -3.76
CA ILE A 57 0.30 3.36 -3.48
C ILE A 57 -0.77 2.65 -4.29
N SER A 58 -0.33 1.82 -5.22
CA SER A 58 -1.24 0.91 -5.93
C SER A 58 -1.77 -0.18 -4.99
N TRP A 59 -3.01 -0.63 -5.20
CA TRP A 59 -3.58 -1.86 -4.62
C TRP A 59 -2.65 -3.08 -4.72
N ALA A 60 -1.86 -3.18 -5.79
CA ALA A 60 -0.87 -4.24 -5.96
C ALA A 60 0.32 -4.12 -4.99
N GLY A 61 0.63 -2.91 -4.51
CA GLY A 61 1.61 -2.63 -3.46
C GLY A 61 1.13 -3.11 -2.09
N LEU A 62 -0.09 -2.75 -1.69
CA LEU A 62 -0.66 -3.13 -0.39
C LEU A 62 -0.90 -4.64 -0.26
N ASN A 63 -1.38 -5.29 -1.32
CA ASN A 63 -1.62 -6.74 -1.33
C ASN A 63 -0.35 -7.55 -1.67
N GLY A 64 0.75 -6.85 -1.95
CA GLY A 64 2.03 -7.40 -2.42
C GLY A 64 3.01 -7.78 -1.32
N GLY A 65 2.60 -7.71 -0.05
CA GLY A 65 3.35 -8.20 1.13
C GLY A 65 3.56 -9.73 1.19
N GLY A 66 3.41 -10.42 0.06
CA GLY A 66 3.63 -11.85 -0.11
C GLY A 66 4.09 -12.20 -1.52
N SER A 67 5.40 -12.15 -1.76
CA SER A 67 6.10 -13.04 -2.70
C SER A 67 5.97 -12.85 -4.23
N LEU A 68 5.68 -11.65 -4.77
CA LEU A 68 5.76 -11.44 -6.25
C LEU A 68 6.68 -10.29 -6.71
N ALA A 69 6.93 -9.27 -5.89
CA ALA A 69 7.81 -8.17 -6.27
C ALA A 69 9.30 -8.57 -6.41
N SER A 70 9.74 -9.66 -5.76
CA SER A 70 11.11 -10.18 -5.91
C SER A 70 11.35 -10.93 -7.21
N ILE A 71 10.32 -11.31 -7.99
CA ILE A 71 10.50 -12.14 -9.19
C ILE A 71 10.80 -11.31 -10.45
N LEU A 72 10.50 -10.02 -10.46
CA LEU A 72 10.67 -9.19 -11.68
C LEU A 72 12.05 -8.52 -11.81
N ILE A 73 12.87 -8.47 -10.76
CA ILE A 73 14.19 -7.82 -10.84
C ILE A 73 15.27 -8.76 -11.41
N GLU A 74 15.19 -10.08 -11.17
CA GLU A 74 16.20 -11.03 -11.69
C GLU A 74 16.06 -11.33 -13.20
N THR A 75 14.90 -11.09 -13.82
CA THR A 75 14.73 -11.34 -15.26
C THR A 75 15.25 -10.18 -16.13
N LEU A 76 15.33 -8.95 -15.59
CA LEU A 76 15.76 -7.78 -16.34
C LEU A 76 17.26 -7.47 -16.23
N LEU A 77 17.95 -7.92 -15.17
CA LEU A 77 19.40 -7.71 -15.00
C LEU A 77 20.26 -8.87 -15.54
N GLY A 78 19.70 -10.04 -15.82
CA GLY A 78 20.43 -11.21 -16.35
C GLY A 78 20.65 -11.23 -17.86
N VAL A 79 19.99 -10.37 -18.64
CA VAL A 79 20.03 -10.44 -20.12
C VAL A 79 21.10 -9.53 -20.75
N TYR A 80 21.67 -8.56 -20.03
CA TYR A 80 22.56 -7.56 -20.63
C TYR A 80 24.07 -7.88 -20.61
N SER A 81 24.50 -9.02 -20.05
CA SER A 81 25.94 -9.33 -19.89
C SER A 81 26.49 -10.37 -20.88
N GLY A 82 25.80 -10.64 -22.00
CA GLY A 82 26.11 -11.80 -22.87
C GLY A 82 26.41 -11.52 -24.35
N LEU A 83 26.60 -10.28 -24.79
CA LEU A 83 26.84 -9.96 -26.22
C LEU A 83 28.24 -9.41 -26.53
N GLU A 84 29.27 -9.86 -25.81
CA GLU A 84 30.65 -9.70 -26.26
C GLU A 84 31.34 -11.06 -26.37
N GLN A 85 31.25 -11.67 -27.54
CA GLN A 85 32.40 -12.28 -28.21
C GLN A 85 32.00 -12.79 -29.60
N TYR A 86 32.33 -11.98 -30.61
CA TYR A 86 32.72 -12.50 -31.91
C TYR A 86 33.99 -13.36 -31.72
N PRO A 87 34.04 -14.54 -32.33
CA PRO A 87 35.26 -14.88 -33.06
C PRO A 87 34.94 -15.02 -34.54
N THR A 88 35.44 -14.05 -35.31
CA THR A 88 35.89 -14.30 -36.67
C THR A 88 36.95 -15.41 -36.63
N GLN A 89 36.66 -16.54 -37.26
CA GLN A 89 37.59 -17.37 -38.03
C GLN A 89 36.79 -18.20 -39.04
#